data_AF-A0A972K137-F1
#
_entry.id   AF-A0A972K137-F1
#
_cell.length_a   1.000
_cell.length_b   1.000
_cell.length_c   1.000
_cell.angle_alpha   90.00
_cell.angle_beta   90.00
_cell.angle_gamma   90.00
#
_symmetry.space_group_name_H-M   'P 1'
#
loop_
_entity.id
_entity.type
_entity.pdbx_description
1 polymer ?
#
loop_
_entity_poly.entity_id
_entity_poly.type
_entity_poly.pdbx_seq_one_letter_code
_entity_poly.pdbx_strand_id
1 'polypeptide(L)'
;MIYDICLHIIAILSIVVVYGVDVFFTVIGRKALSLSSDAGMTEVIGRIHEVADTRMPIFGAFALVSTLVLAGTQWFNFAPVYALTWSLTALIAQVVFLVLYSVVSKPVNVELTRVAQTGRVPANA
;
A
#
# COMPACT_ATOMS: atom_id res chain seq x y z
N MET A 1 -5.44 -24.57 -12.48
CA MET A 1 -5.63 -23.74 -13.69
C MET A 1 -6.67 -22.63 -13.52
N ILE A 2 -7.99 -22.89 -13.45
CA ILE A 2 -8.99 -21.80 -13.29
C ILE A 2 -8.81 -21.03 -11.98
N TYR A 3 -8.61 -21.73 -10.86
CA TYR A 3 -8.39 -21.11 -9.56
C TYR A 3 -7.12 -20.25 -9.50
N ASP A 4 -6.03 -20.67 -10.16
CA ASP A 4 -4.79 -19.90 -10.22
C ASP A 4 -4.98 -18.59 -10.99
N ILE A 5 -5.78 -18.60 -12.07
CA ILE A 5 -6.13 -17.39 -12.84
C ILE A 5 -6.91 -16.42 -11.96
N CYS A 6 -7.92 -16.90 -11.24
CA CYS A 6 -8.69 -16.06 -10.31
C CYS A 6 -7.80 -15.44 -9.23
N LEU A 7 -6.88 -16.22 -8.66
CA LEU A 7 -5.94 -15.74 -7.64
C LEU A 7 -4.99 -14.67 -8.18
N HIS A 8 -4.45 -14.86 -9.40
CA HIS A 8 -3.64 -13.83 -10.06
C HIS A 8 -4.42 -12.54 -10.27
N ILE A 9 -5.64 -12.62 -10.78
CA ILE A 9 -6.48 -11.45 -11.02
C ILE A 9 -6.75 -10.71 -9.71
N ILE A 10 -7.12 -11.43 -8.64
CA ILE A 10 -7.36 -10.83 -7.33
C ILE A 10 -6.08 -10.18 -6.78
N ALA A 11 -4.93 -10.86 -6.87
CA ALA A 11 -3.66 -10.33 -6.42
C ALA A 11 -3.30 -9.02 -7.14
N ILE A 12 -3.40 -9.01 -8.47
CA ILE A 12 -3.08 -7.86 -9.32
C ILE A 12 -4.05 -6.70 -9.07
N LEU A 13 -5.36 -6.96 -9.06
CA LEU A 13 -6.36 -5.92 -8.84
C LEU A 13 -6.31 -5.35 -7.41
N SER A 14 -5.86 -6.14 -6.43
CA SER A 14 -5.69 -5.64 -5.06
C SER A 14 -4.46 -4.73 -4.95
N ILE A 15 -3.31 -5.15 -5.50
CA ILE A 15 -2.08 -4.37 -5.39
C ILE A 15 -2.10 -3.10 -6.27
N VAL A 16 -2.83 -3.10 -7.39
CA VAL A 16 -2.93 -1.93 -8.27
C VAL A 16 -3.61 -0.74 -7.59
N VAL A 17 -4.46 -0.97 -6.57
CA VAL A 17 -5.06 0.10 -5.78
C VAL A 17 -3.99 0.84 -4.98
N VAL A 18 -3.10 0.11 -4.30
CA VAL A 18 -1.98 0.68 -3.54
C VAL A 18 -1.02 1.40 -4.47
N TYR A 19 -0.60 0.73 -5.54
CA TYR A 19 0.28 1.31 -6.55
C TYR A 19 -0.32 2.57 -7.20
N GLY A 20 -1.62 2.57 -7.50
CA GLY A 20 -2.30 3.71 -8.11
C GLY A 20 -2.30 4.95 -7.22
N VAL A 21 -2.46 4.78 -5.90
CA VAL A 21 -2.36 5.88 -4.93
C VAL A 21 -0.94 6.42 -4.87
N ASP A 22 0.07 5.55 -4.82
CA ASP A 22 1.48 5.96 -4.80
C ASP A 22 1.86 6.73 -6.06
N VAL A 23 1.43 6.25 -7.24
CA VAL A 23 1.62 6.94 -8.51
C VAL A 23 0.89 8.28 -8.52
N PHE A 24 -0.36 8.34 -8.06
CA PHE A 24 -1.12 9.58 -8.00
C PHE A 24 -0.40 10.64 -7.14
N PHE A 25 0.05 10.28 -5.95
CA PHE A 25 0.78 11.22 -5.08
C PHE A 25 2.16 11.57 -5.63
N THR A 26 2.85 10.64 -6.28
CA THR A 26 4.15 10.90 -6.88
C THR A 26 4.05 11.87 -8.06
N VAL A 27 3.07 11.67 -8.95
CA VAL A 27 2.95 12.39 -10.22
C VAL A 27 2.22 13.72 -10.04
N ILE A 28 1.15 13.75 -9.24
CA ILE A 28 0.23 14.89 -9.15
C ILE A 28 0.16 15.43 -7.73
N GLY A 29 -0.14 14.57 -6.76
CA GLY A 29 -0.48 14.98 -5.39
C GLY A 29 0.63 15.79 -4.72
N ARG A 30 1.89 15.34 -4.82
CA ARG A 30 3.06 16.04 -4.24
C ARG A 30 3.18 17.46 -4.77
N LYS A 31 3.03 17.66 -6.08
CA LYS A 31 3.15 19.00 -6.67
C LYS A 31 1.99 19.88 -6.25
N ALA A 32 0.76 19.37 -6.27
CA ALA A 32 -0.43 20.12 -5.84
C ALA A 32 -0.32 20.56 -4.37
N LEU A 33 0.12 19.67 -3.48
CA LEU A 33 0.32 19.97 -2.07
C LEU A 33 1.43 21.00 -1.83
N SER A 34 2.52 20.96 -2.61
CA SER A 34 3.60 21.95 -2.51
C SER A 34 3.20 23.39 -2.90
N LEU A 35 2.02 23.56 -3.51
CA LEU A 35 1.46 24.87 -3.84
C LEU A 35 0.48 25.37 -2.77
N SER A 36 0.18 24.53 -1.77
CA SER A 36 -0.68 24.87 -0.63
C SER A 36 0.15 25.44 0.51
N SER A 37 -0.51 26.09 1.48
CA SER A 37 0.18 26.46 2.73
C SER A 37 0.55 25.21 3.52
N ASP A 38 1.62 25.28 4.33
CA ASP A 38 2.06 24.15 5.15
C ASP A 38 0.95 23.67 6.11
N ALA A 39 0.17 24.61 6.62
CA ALA A 39 -1.03 24.34 7.41
C ALA A 39 -2.07 23.52 6.62
N GLY A 40 -2.42 23.97 5.41
CA GLY A 40 -3.40 23.28 4.55
C GLY A 40 -2.90 21.91 4.08
N MET A 41 -1.62 21.80 3.72
CA MET A 41 -0.99 20.52 3.37
C MET A 41 -1.08 19.52 4.54
N THR A 42 -0.68 19.96 5.73
CA THR A 42 -0.67 19.13 6.94
C THR A 42 -2.07 18.65 7.30
N GLU A 43 -3.06 19.54 7.25
CA GLU A 43 -4.45 19.20 7.53
C GLU A 43 -4.99 18.20 6.51
N VAL A 44 -4.84 18.48 5.21
CA VAL A 44 -5.36 17.60 4.15
C VAL A 44 -4.72 16.23 4.20
N ILE A 45 -3.39 16.15 4.29
CA ILE A 45 -2.69 14.86 4.32
C ILE A 45 -2.98 14.08 5.61
N GLY A 46 -3.04 14.75 6.76
CA GLY A 46 -3.40 14.12 8.03
C GLY A 46 -4.81 13.51 7.99
N ARG A 47 -5.80 14.23 7.42
CA ARG A 47 -7.16 13.71 7.24
C ARG A 47 -7.24 12.58 6.22
N ILE A 48 -6.44 12.65 5.14
CA ILE A 48 -6.33 11.53 4.19
C ILE A 48 -5.83 10.29 4.92
N HIS A 49 -4.78 10.39 5.74
CA HIS A 49 -4.24 9.25 6.48
C HIS A 49 -5.17 8.73 7.56
N GLU A 50 -5.94 9.59 8.22
CA GLU A 50 -7.00 9.19 9.16
C GLU A 50 -7.99 8.18 8.53
N VAL A 51 -8.37 8.42 7.26
CA VAL A 51 -9.25 7.54 6.51
C VAL A 51 -8.50 6.38 5.88
N ALA A 52 -7.34 6.64 5.28
CA ALA A 52 -6.57 5.67 4.52
C ALA A 52 -6.01 4.56 5.40
N ASP A 53 -5.52 4.86 6.61
CA ASP A 53 -4.95 3.86 7.51
C ASP A 53 -6.01 2.85 8.00
N THR A 54 -7.29 3.20 7.95
CA THR A 54 -8.40 2.28 8.23
C THR A 54 -8.81 1.46 7.02
N ARG A 55 -8.78 2.06 5.80
CA ARG A 55 -9.35 1.45 4.59
C ARG A 55 -8.32 0.73 3.73
N MET A 56 -7.11 1.25 3.59
CA MET A 56 -6.08 0.71 2.70
C MET A 56 -5.55 -0.68 3.10
N PRO A 57 -5.44 -1.06 4.39
CA PRO A 57 -4.95 -2.39 4.77
C PRO A 57 -5.74 -3.55 4.14
N ILE A 58 -7.03 -3.33 3.81
CA ILE A 58 -7.85 -4.37 3.18
C ILE A 58 -7.27 -4.80 1.82
N PHE A 59 -6.84 -3.86 0.99
CA PHE A 59 -6.29 -4.14 -0.34
C PHE A 59 -4.93 -4.81 -0.24
N GLY A 60 -4.08 -4.33 0.67
CA GLY A 60 -2.78 -4.96 0.94
C GLY A 60 -2.92 -6.40 1.44
N ALA A 61 -3.87 -6.65 2.35
CA ALA A 61 -4.16 -7.98 2.87
C ALA A 61 -4.69 -8.92 1.77
N PHE A 62 -5.61 -8.46 0.93
CA PHE A 62 -6.09 -9.26 -0.20
C PHE A 62 -4.98 -9.59 -1.18
N ALA A 63 -4.11 -8.64 -1.52
CA ALA A 63 -2.95 -8.88 -2.37
C ALA A 63 -2.01 -9.94 -1.76
N LEU A 64 -1.68 -9.80 -0.49
CA LEU A 64 -0.76 -10.70 0.22
C LEU A 64 -1.31 -12.12 0.34
N VAL A 65 -2.56 -12.26 0.78
CA VAL A 65 -3.20 -13.56 0.99
C VAL A 65 -3.40 -14.26 -0.35
N SER A 66 -3.89 -13.58 -1.38
CA SER A 66 -4.08 -14.21 -2.70
C SER A 66 -2.76 -14.62 -3.34
N THR A 67 -1.70 -13.83 -3.19
CA THR A 67 -0.35 -14.16 -3.67
C THR A 67 0.25 -15.35 -2.92
N LEU A 68 0.07 -15.41 -1.59
CA LEU A 68 0.50 -16.53 -0.76
C LEU A 68 -0.21 -17.83 -1.14
N VAL A 69 -1.54 -17.78 -1.28
CA VAL A 69 -2.34 -18.94 -1.69
C VAL A 69 -1.91 -19.39 -3.09
N LEU A 70 -1.68 -18.46 -4.01
CA LEU A 70 -1.19 -18.77 -5.35
C LEU A 70 0.18 -19.47 -5.34
N ALA A 71 1.14 -18.98 -4.55
CA ALA A 71 2.44 -19.64 -4.42
C ALA A 71 2.29 -21.05 -3.83
N GLY A 72 1.39 -21.21 -2.85
CA GLY A 72 1.04 -22.50 -2.26
C GLY A 72 0.44 -23.47 -3.29
N THR A 73 -0.56 -23.05 -4.08
CA THR A 73 -1.16 -23.91 -5.10
C THR A 73 -0.13 -24.31 -6.16
N GLN A 74 0.76 -23.39 -6.57
CA GLN A 74 1.82 -23.69 -7.53
C GLN A 74 2.82 -24.70 -6.98
N TRP A 75 3.19 -24.59 -5.70
CA TRP A 75 4.07 -25.55 -5.03
C TRP A 75 3.46 -26.95 -5.01
N PHE A 76 2.24 -27.10 -4.50
CA PHE A 76 1.60 -28.42 -4.34
C PHE A 76 1.20 -29.09 -5.66
N ASN A 77 0.98 -28.31 -6.73
CA ASN A 77 0.64 -28.83 -8.05
C ASN A 77 1.85 -29.05 -8.96
N PHE A 78 3.08 -28.93 -8.45
CA PHE A 78 4.31 -29.04 -9.24
C PHE A 78 4.29 -28.13 -10.48
N ALA A 79 3.81 -26.90 -10.31
CA ALA A 79 3.78 -25.93 -11.40
C ALA A 79 5.20 -25.68 -11.94
N PRO A 80 5.32 -25.23 -13.21
CA PRO A 80 6.63 -24.89 -13.77
C PRO A 80 7.39 -23.93 -12.85
N VAL A 81 8.70 -24.18 -12.71
CA VAL A 81 9.57 -23.44 -11.77
C VAL A 81 9.43 -21.93 -11.92
N TYR A 82 9.33 -21.42 -13.15
CA TYR A 82 9.16 -20.00 -13.41
C TYR A 82 7.90 -19.42 -12.72
N ALA A 83 6.78 -20.12 -12.75
CA ALA A 83 5.51 -19.64 -12.20
C ALA A 83 5.60 -19.45 -10.67
N LEU A 84 6.20 -20.43 -10.00
CA LEU A 84 6.47 -20.38 -8.57
C LEU A 84 7.49 -19.29 -8.23
N THR A 85 8.58 -19.14 -9.00
CA THR A 85 9.57 -18.08 -8.73
C THR A 85 8.97 -16.68 -8.83
N TRP A 86 8.05 -16.45 -9.77
CA TRP A 86 7.37 -15.16 -9.91
C TRP A 86 6.44 -14.85 -8.75
N SER A 87 5.62 -15.82 -8.31
CA SER A 87 4.70 -15.62 -7.19
C SER A 87 5.45 -15.42 -5.87
N LEU A 88 6.54 -16.16 -5.64
CA LEU A 88 7.41 -15.96 -4.47
C LEU A 88 8.10 -14.59 -4.49
N THR A 89 8.61 -14.15 -5.65
CA THR A 89 9.23 -12.83 -5.78
C THR A 89 8.21 -11.73 -5.47
N ALA A 90 6.99 -11.83 -6.00
CA ALA A 90 5.92 -10.89 -5.71
C ALA A 90 5.54 -10.88 -4.22
N LEU A 91 5.44 -12.05 -3.60
CA LEU A 91 5.16 -12.19 -2.17
C LEU A 91 6.24 -11.53 -1.31
N ILE A 92 7.52 -11.80 -1.61
CA ILE A 92 8.65 -11.19 -0.90
C ILE A 92 8.62 -9.68 -1.06
N ALA A 93 8.39 -9.17 -2.27
CA ALA A 93 8.30 -7.73 -2.51
C ALA A 93 7.16 -7.08 -1.70
N GLN A 94 5.98 -7.73 -1.62
CA GLN A 94 4.86 -7.26 -0.79
C GLN A 94 5.21 -7.24 0.70
N VAL A 95 5.88 -8.28 1.21
CA VAL A 95 6.33 -8.33 2.61
C VAL A 95 7.37 -7.25 2.91
N VAL A 96 8.35 -7.07 2.03
CA VAL A 96 9.36 -6.01 2.16
C VAL A 96 8.70 -4.64 2.18
N PHE A 97 7.77 -4.38 1.26
CA PHE A 97 7.01 -3.14 1.25
C PHE A 97 6.24 -2.93 2.57
N LEU A 98 5.55 -3.95 3.08
CA LEU A 98 4.80 -3.85 4.34
C LEU A 98 5.71 -3.56 5.54
N VAL A 99 6.89 -4.17 5.58
CA VAL A 99 7.91 -3.89 6.62
C VAL A 99 8.39 -2.44 6.51
N LEU A 100 8.75 -1.98 5.32
CA LEU A 100 9.18 -0.60 5.08
C LEU A 100 8.09 0.41 5.47
N TYR A 101 6.84 0.16 5.05
CA TYR A 101 5.70 0.99 5.44
C TYR A 101 5.55 1.03 6.97
N SER A 102 5.62 -0.12 7.64
CA SER A 102 5.39 -0.20 9.09
C SER A 102 6.47 0.51 9.91
N VAL A 103 7.72 0.51 9.42
CA VAL A 103 8.87 1.09 10.11
C VAL A 103 9.05 2.57 9.78
N VAL A 104 8.79 2.97 8.52
CA VAL A 104 9.12 4.32 8.02
C VAL A 104 7.87 5.19 7.88
N SER A 105 6.89 4.74 7.09
CA SER A 105 5.75 5.57 6.71
C SER A 105 4.70 5.67 7.81
N LYS A 106 4.37 4.55 8.45
CA LYS A 106 3.29 4.48 9.46
C LYS A 106 3.52 5.44 10.64
N PRO A 107 4.72 5.57 11.23
CA PRO A 107 4.95 6.55 12.30
C PRO A 107 4.68 8.00 11.86
N VAL A 108 5.09 8.36 10.63
CA VAL A 108 4.86 9.70 10.07
C VAL A 108 3.37 9.94 9.85
N ASN A 109 2.65 8.97 9.30
CA ASN A 109 1.21 9.07 9.02
C ASN A 109 0.38 9.24 10.31
N VAL A 110 0.76 8.53 11.37
CA VAL A 110 0.13 8.65 12.70
C VAL A 110 0.34 10.05 13.26
N GLU A 111 1.53 10.60 13.14
CA GLU A 111 1.83 11.96 13.59
C GLU A 111 1.04 13.00 12.79
N LEU A 112 0.99 12.88 11.45
CA LEU A 112 0.20 13.77 10.59
C LEU A 112 -1.29 13.73 10.95
N THR A 113 -1.82 12.53 11.24
CA THR A 113 -3.21 12.36 11.70
C THR A 113 -3.44 13.07 13.03
N ARG A 114 -2.55 12.89 14.01
CA ARG A 114 -2.63 13.53 15.32
C ARG A 114 -2.61 15.06 15.23
N VAL A 115 -1.72 15.58 14.40
CA VAL A 115 -1.56 17.01 14.14
C VAL A 115 -2.83 17.59 13.51
N ALA A 116 -3.39 16.93 12.49
CA ALA A 116 -4.65 17.33 11.87
C ALA A 116 -5.87 17.26 12.82
N GLN A 117 -5.92 16.27 13.70
CA GLN A 117 -6.99 16.14 14.71
C GLN A 117 -6.94 17.24 15.77
N THR A 118 -5.75 17.74 16.11
CA THR A 118 -5.57 18.75 17.16
C THR A 118 -5.56 20.18 16.64
N GLY A 119 -5.59 20.39 15.32
CA GLY A 119 -5.56 21.71 14.69
C GLY A 119 -4.26 22.49 14.95
N ARG A 120 -3.22 21.82 15.45
CA ARG A 120 -1.90 22.43 15.68
C ARG A 120 -1.04 22.14 14.47
N VAL A 121 -0.53 23.16 13.80
CA VAL A 121 0.52 22.99 12.78
C VAL A 121 1.87 23.03 13.51
N PRO A 122 2.79 22.06 13.31
CA PRO A 122 4.12 22.11 13.92
C PRO A 122 4.84 23.39 13.47
N ALA A 123 5.56 24.05 14.38
CA ALA A 123 6.27 25.30 14.06
C ALA A 123 7.39 25.13 13.02
N ASN A 124 7.70 23.89 12.65
CA ASN A 124 8.73 23.44 11.72
C ASN A 124 8.15 22.53 10.61
N ALA A 125 6.86 22.69 10.29
CA ALA A 125 6.26 22.06 9.11
C ALA A 125 6.94 22.54 7.81
#